data_AF-A0A921F2Q3-F1
#
_entry.id   AF-A0A921F2Q3-F1
#
_cell.length_a   1.000
_cell.length_b   1.000
_cell.length_c   1.000
_cell.angle_alpha   90.00
_cell.angle_beta   90.00
_cell.angle_gamma   90.00
#
_symmetry.space_group_name_H-M   'P 1'
#
loop_
_entity.id
_entity.type
_entity.pdbx_description
1 polymer ?
#
loop_
_entity_poly.entity_id
_entity_poly.type
_entity_poly.pdbx_seq_one_letter_code
_entity_poly.pdbx_strand_id
1 'polypeptide(L)'
;MSRAQTSAVITIPGAERQPVSPGSPIRVEASGGFLTDVSVSRDRDDANIAGSAVESNKGRTTAWATTEPLGADETFTVAAVAENQAGETTEKQLQLSTAPTESSAPDTGSAGGDDPDL
;
A
#
# COMPACT_ATOMS: atom_id res chain seq x y z
N MET A 1 35.09 -11.17 12.95
CA MET A 1 34.72 -10.44 11.71
C MET A 1 33.22 -10.15 11.79
N SER A 2 32.82 -8.92 12.13
CA SER A 2 31.39 -8.56 12.14
C SER A 2 30.89 -8.54 10.70
N ARG A 3 29.93 -9.40 10.38
CA ARG A 3 29.17 -9.24 9.14
C ARG A 3 28.48 -7.89 9.24
N ALA A 4 28.65 -7.00 8.25
CA ALA A 4 27.81 -5.82 8.13
C ALA A 4 26.37 -6.34 8.04
N GLN A 5 25.58 -6.09 9.07
CA GLN A 5 24.19 -6.53 9.10
C GLN A 5 23.45 -5.59 8.16
N THR A 6 22.80 -6.16 7.14
CA THR A 6 22.00 -5.36 6.21
C THR A 6 20.78 -4.86 6.97
N SER A 7 20.53 -3.56 6.96
CA SER A 7 19.30 -2.98 7.51
C SER A 7 18.07 -3.60 6.84
N ALA A 8 16.98 -3.71 7.60
CA ALA A 8 15.71 -4.10 7.00
C ALA A 8 15.24 -3.01 6.03
N VAL A 9 14.55 -3.41 4.97
CA VAL A 9 13.96 -2.51 3.98
C VAL A 9 12.47 -2.75 3.94
N ILE A 10 11.69 -1.68 4.11
CA ILE A 10 10.23 -1.72 4.04
C ILE A 10 9.77 -1.20 2.67
N THR A 11 9.01 -2.02 1.96
CA THR A 11 8.40 -1.69 0.67
C THR A 11 6.89 -1.76 0.77
N ILE A 12 6.20 -0.84 0.09
CA ILE A 12 4.74 -0.79 0.01
C ILE A 12 4.42 -0.77 -1.49
N PRO A 13 4.25 -1.94 -2.12
CA PRO A 13 4.07 -2.03 -3.57
C PRO A 13 2.87 -1.20 -4.03
N GLY A 14 3.04 -0.45 -5.12
CA GLY A 14 1.98 0.40 -5.67
C GLY A 14 1.82 1.76 -4.99
N ALA A 15 2.49 2.02 -3.87
CA ALA A 15 2.50 3.33 -3.21
C ALA A 15 3.03 4.47 -4.11
N GLU A 16 3.91 4.13 -5.06
CA GLU A 16 4.45 5.04 -6.07
C GLU A 16 3.46 5.35 -7.21
N ARG A 17 2.39 4.55 -7.36
CA ARG A 17 1.38 4.68 -8.42
C ARG A 17 0.09 5.26 -7.85
N GLN A 18 0.18 6.49 -7.34
CA GLN A 18 -0.99 7.19 -6.84
C GLN A 18 -1.84 7.78 -7.98
N PRO A 19 -3.18 7.84 -7.82
CA PRO A 19 -3.94 7.28 -6.72
C PRO A 19 -4.07 5.75 -6.84
N VAL A 20 -4.10 5.09 -5.69
CA VAL A 20 -4.16 3.63 -5.56
C VAL A 20 -5.58 3.13 -5.84
N SER A 21 -5.78 1.92 -6.37
CA SER A 21 -7.14 1.45 -6.71
C SER A 21 -7.99 1.24 -5.44
N PRO A 22 -9.22 1.77 -5.39
CA PRO A 22 -10.15 1.45 -4.29
C PRO A 22 -10.47 -0.04 -4.27
N GLY A 23 -10.78 -0.58 -3.10
CA GLY A 23 -11.05 -2.01 -2.91
C GLY A 23 -9.81 -2.93 -2.97
N SER A 24 -8.67 -2.46 -3.48
CA SER A 24 -7.41 -3.21 -3.43
C SER A 24 -6.78 -3.12 -2.04
N PRO A 25 -6.27 -4.22 -1.46
CA PRO A 25 -5.62 -4.17 -0.17
C PRO A 25 -4.28 -3.42 -0.22
N ILE A 26 -3.93 -2.70 0.84
CA ILE A 26 -2.57 -2.18 1.03
C ILE A 26 -1.69 -3.34 1.46
N ARG A 27 -0.57 -3.55 0.76
CA ARG A 27 0.44 -4.56 1.09
C ARG A 27 1.72 -3.88 1.61
N VAL A 28 2.30 -4.44 2.66
CA VAL A 28 3.58 -4.02 3.23
C VAL A 28 4.52 -5.23 3.24
N GLU A 29 5.75 -5.02 2.80
CA GLU A 29 6.77 -6.07 2.65
C GLU A 29 8.06 -5.66 3.37
N ALA A 30 8.70 -6.61 4.05
CA ALA A 30 10.04 -6.45 4.62
C ALA A 30 11.05 -7.32 3.88
N SER A 31 12.17 -6.72 3.48
CA SER A 31 13.36 -7.41 2.95
C SER A 31 14.54 -7.21 3.88
N GLY A 32 15.42 -8.22 4.03
CA GLY A 32 16.55 -8.15 4.97
C GLY A 32 16.16 -8.22 6.46
N GLY A 33 14.88 -8.41 6.76
CA GLY A 33 14.31 -8.44 8.11
C GLY A 33 12.88 -8.95 8.11
N PHE A 34 12.15 -8.64 9.19
CA PHE A 34 10.76 -9.04 9.39
C PHE A 34 9.95 -7.86 9.90
N LEU A 35 8.68 -7.78 9.53
CA LEU A 35 7.73 -6.80 10.07
C LEU A 35 7.45 -7.15 11.53
N THR A 36 7.64 -6.18 12.41
CA THR A 36 7.35 -6.28 13.85
C THR A 36 6.09 -5.52 14.23
N ASP A 37 5.78 -4.44 13.52
CA ASP A 37 4.56 -3.65 13.70
C ASP A 37 4.10 -3.11 12.34
N VAL A 38 2.79 -3.13 12.09
CA VAL A 38 2.16 -2.52 10.92
C VAL A 38 0.83 -1.94 11.35
N SER A 39 0.63 -0.65 11.07
CA SER A 39 -0.64 0.04 11.29
C SER A 39 -1.03 0.81 10.02
N VAL A 40 -2.32 0.78 9.72
CA VAL A 40 -2.92 1.54 8.63
C VAL A 40 -4.11 2.27 9.20
N SER A 41 -4.11 3.59 9.15
CA SER A 41 -5.22 4.42 9.61
C SER A 41 -5.80 5.25 8.47
N ARG A 42 -7.12 5.46 8.49
CA ARG A 42 -7.78 6.42 7.61
C ARG A 42 -7.59 7.83 8.16
N ASP A 43 -7.15 8.77 7.34
CA ASP A 43 -6.77 10.12 7.76
C ASP A 43 -7.98 10.97 8.24
N ARG A 44 -9.18 10.67 7.74
CA ARG A 44 -10.40 11.43 8.05
C ARG A 44 -10.86 11.28 9.50
N ASP A 45 -10.70 10.08 10.06
CA ASP A 45 -11.32 9.68 11.34
C ASP A 45 -10.36 8.85 12.22
N ASP A 46 -9.09 8.76 11.82
CA ASP A 46 -8.04 7.97 12.47
C ASP A 46 -8.42 6.48 12.67
N ALA A 47 -9.44 5.98 11.95
CA ALA A 47 -9.87 4.61 12.10
C ALA A 47 -8.80 3.65 11.57
N ASN A 48 -8.40 2.71 12.42
CA ASN A 48 -7.47 1.65 12.04
C ASN A 48 -8.14 0.66 11.08
N ILE A 49 -7.50 0.40 9.95
CA ILE A 49 -7.89 -0.60 8.96
C ILE A 49 -7.30 -1.94 9.38
N ALA A 50 -8.15 -2.96 9.51
CA ALA A 50 -7.68 -4.29 9.89
C ALA A 50 -6.81 -4.89 8.78
N GLY A 51 -5.85 -5.71 9.20
CA GLY A 51 -5.07 -6.52 8.30
C GLY A 51 -4.37 -7.67 8.99
N SER A 52 -3.62 -8.44 8.22
CA SER A 52 -3.04 -9.71 8.68
C SER A 52 -1.74 -10.02 7.95
N ALA A 53 -0.89 -10.83 8.59
CA ALA A 53 0.27 -11.41 7.95
C ALA A 53 -0.17 -12.30 6.78
N VAL A 54 0.40 -12.04 5.60
CA VAL A 54 0.13 -12.81 4.38
C VAL A 54 1.34 -13.67 3.97
N GLU A 55 2.54 -13.32 4.44
CA GLU A 55 3.73 -14.14 4.30
C GLU A 55 4.57 -14.10 5.58
N SER A 56 5.19 -15.25 5.89
CA SER A 56 6.06 -15.40 7.05
C SER A 56 7.26 -16.27 6.71
N ASN A 57 8.40 -15.98 7.33
CA ASN A 57 9.62 -16.76 7.24
C ASN A 57 10.13 -17.07 8.66
N LYS A 58 10.36 -18.35 8.96
CA LYS A 58 10.74 -18.82 10.31
C LYS A 58 9.78 -18.35 11.43
N GLY A 59 8.48 -18.29 11.12
CA GLY A 59 7.46 -17.85 12.07
C GLY A 59 7.41 -16.33 12.33
N ARG A 60 8.17 -15.52 11.58
CA ARG A 60 8.12 -14.06 11.65
C ARG A 60 7.56 -13.50 10.34
N THR A 61 6.74 -12.46 10.44
CA THR A 61 6.04 -11.87 9.30
C THR A 61 7.01 -11.19 8.35
N THR A 62 6.95 -11.52 7.06
CA THR A 62 7.71 -10.83 6.00
C THR A 62 6.81 -10.01 5.10
N ALA A 63 5.51 -10.30 5.07
CA ALA A 63 4.53 -9.45 4.41
C ALA A 63 3.19 -9.42 5.16
N TRP A 64 2.56 -8.25 5.15
CA TRP A 64 1.28 -7.96 5.77
C TRP A 64 0.37 -7.27 4.75
N ALA A 65 -0.94 -7.49 4.84
CA ALA A 65 -1.90 -6.78 4.00
C ALA A 65 -3.19 -6.44 4.76
N THR A 66 -3.85 -5.35 4.37
CA THR A 66 -5.20 -5.03 4.87
C THR A 66 -6.18 -6.13 4.46
N THR A 67 -7.12 -6.47 5.34
CA THR A 67 -8.14 -7.52 5.11
C THR A 67 -9.50 -6.93 4.73
N GLU A 68 -9.65 -5.63 4.90
CA GLU A 68 -10.87 -4.89 4.59
C GLU A 68 -10.71 -4.12 3.27
N PRO A 69 -11.78 -3.98 2.48
CA PRO A 69 -11.76 -3.17 1.26
C PRO A 69 -11.55 -1.70 1.61
N LEU A 70 -10.66 -1.03 0.88
CA LEU A 70 -10.44 0.41 1.04
C LEU A 70 -11.57 1.18 0.35
N GLY A 71 -12.03 2.26 0.99
CA GLY A 71 -12.96 3.20 0.37
C GLY A 71 -12.32 3.93 -0.80
N ALA A 72 -13.17 4.55 -1.64
CA ALA A 72 -12.73 5.40 -2.74
C ALA A 72 -12.62 6.85 -2.28
N ASP A 73 -11.71 7.60 -2.90
CA ASP A 73 -11.42 9.00 -2.54
C ASP A 73 -11.01 9.19 -1.06
N GLU A 74 -10.41 8.15 -0.47
CA GLU A 74 -9.92 8.14 0.90
C GLU A 74 -8.40 8.19 0.96
N THR A 75 -7.89 8.87 1.98
CA THR A 75 -6.46 8.96 2.31
C THR A 75 -6.15 8.11 3.55
N PHE A 76 -5.04 7.39 3.49
CA PHE A 76 -4.59 6.48 4.53
C PHE A 76 -3.14 6.77 4.90
N THR A 77 -2.82 6.65 6.19
CA THR A 77 -1.45 6.65 6.69
C THR A 77 -1.04 5.22 6.98
N VAL A 78 0.06 4.78 6.36
CA VAL A 78 0.68 3.47 6.59
C VAL A 78 1.94 3.66 7.38
N ALA A 79 2.01 3.11 8.59
CA ALA A 79 3.22 3.06 9.40
C ALA A 79 3.64 1.60 9.60
N ALA A 80 4.93 1.33 9.41
CA ALA A 80 5.48 -0.01 9.53
C ALA A 80 6.86 0.03 10.19
N VAL A 81 7.12 -0.98 11.00
CA VAL A 81 8.41 -1.22 11.67
C VAL A 81 8.89 -2.61 11.26
N ALA A 82 10.16 -2.69 10.85
CA ALA A 82 10.82 -3.94 10.54
C ALA A 82 12.12 -4.08 11.32
N GLU A 83 12.48 -5.30 11.69
CA GLU A 83 13.69 -5.62 12.43
C GLU A 83 14.57 -6.56 11.61
N ASN A 84 15.88 -6.28 11.52
CA ASN A 84 16.85 -7.17 10.89
C ASN A 84 17.32 -8.29 11.85
N GLN A 85 18.18 -9.18 11.37
CA GLN A 85 18.72 -10.29 12.20
C GLN A 85 19.60 -9.81 13.38
N ALA A 86 20.03 -8.55 13.36
CA ALA A 86 20.84 -7.94 14.41
C ALA A 86 20.01 -7.28 15.52
N GLY A 87 18.68 -7.22 15.36
CA GLY A 87 17.80 -6.48 16.25
C GLY A 87 17.70 -4.98 15.94
N GLU A 88 18.27 -4.53 14.82
CA GLU A 88 18.15 -3.13 14.40
C GLU A 88 16.80 -2.91 13.71
N THR A 89 16.08 -1.89 14.17
CA THR A 89 14.78 -1.51 13.64
C THR A 89 14.91 -0.53 12.48
N THR A 90 13.97 -0.60 11.56
CA THR A 90 13.78 0.34 10.47
C THR A 90 12.30 0.71 10.45
N GLU A 91 12.02 2.00 10.43
CA GLU A 91 10.67 2.54 10.44
C GLU A 91 10.37 3.18 9.09
N LYS A 92 9.13 3.03 8.62
CA LYS A 92 8.65 3.70 7.42
C LYS A 92 7.21 4.14 7.63
N GLN A 93 6.97 5.42 7.36
CA GLN A 93 5.64 5.98 7.33
C GLN A 93 5.42 6.64 5.97
N LEU A 94 4.25 6.42 5.36
CA LEU A 94 3.83 7.11 4.15
C LEU A 94 2.33 7.31 4.11
N GLN A 95 1.91 8.24 3.26
CA GLN A 95 0.50 8.54 3.01
C GLN A 95 0.12 8.02 1.61
N LEU A 96 -1.06 7.43 1.49
CA LEU A 96 -1.64 6.88 0.25
C LEU A 96 -3.04 7.44 0.07
N SER A 97 -3.39 7.81 -1.16
CA SER A 97 -4.77 8.15 -1.51
C SER A 97 -5.33 7.15 -2.53
N THR A 98 -6.59 6.80 -2.37
CA THR A 98 -7.34 5.94 -3.30
C THR A 98 -8.00 6.77 -4.40
N ALA A 99 -8.17 6.18 -5.57
CA ALA A 99 -8.86 6.84 -6.68
C ALA A 99 -10.37 6.97 -6.35
N PRO A 100 -11.05 8.01 -6.86
CA PRO A 100 -12.50 8.09 -6.78
C PRO A 100 -13.14 6.93 -7.57
N THR A 101 -14.35 6.54 -7.16
CA THR A 101 -15.11 5.43 -7.78
C THR A 101 -15.43 5.69 -9.26
N GLU A 102 -15.40 6.95 -9.69
CA GLU A 102 -15.62 7.39 -11.07
C GLU A 102 -14.31 7.52 -11.89
N SER A 103 -13.31 6.69 -11.62
CA SER A 103 -12.21 6.51 -12.58
C SER A 103 -12.66 5.58 -13.72
N SER A 104 -13.78 5.91 -14.36
CA SER A 104 -13.99 5.59 -15.77
C SER A 104 -13.26 6.68 -16.54
N ALA A 105 -12.21 6.30 -17.27
CA ALA A 105 -11.63 7.18 -18.27
C ALA A 105 -12.74 7.78 -19.16
N PRO A 106 -12.59 9.02 -19.68
CA PRO A 106 -13.53 9.54 -20.66
C PRO A 106 -13.50 8.58 -21.85
N ASP A 107 -14.63 7.95 -22.16
CA ASP A 107 -14.76 7.28 -23.45
C ASP A 107 -14.53 8.35 -24.52
N THR A 108 -13.48 8.12 -25.28
CA THR A 108 -12.95 8.95 -26.34
C THR A 108 -14.07 9.49 -27.22
N GLY A 109 -14.12 10.82 -27.38
CA GLY A 109 -14.89 11.45 -28.43
C GLY A 109 -14.59 10.78 -29.77
N SER A 110 -15.54 9.97 -30.25
CA SER A 110 -15.58 9.57 -31.64
C SER A 110 -16.07 10.78 -32.43
N ALA A 111 -15.11 11.49 -33.01
CA ALA A 111 -15.36 12.29 -34.20
C ALA A 111 -15.89 11.36 -35.30
N GLY A 112 -17.21 11.23 -35.39
CA GLY A 112 -17.92 10.69 -36.54
C GLY A 112 -18.71 11.83 -37.15
N GLY A 113 -18.09 12.54 -38.10
CA GLY A 113 -18.83 13.43 -38.97
C GLY A 113 -19.82 12.60 -39.77
N ASP A 114 -21.09 12.94 -39.68
CA ASP A 114 -22.05 12.70 -40.74
C ASP A 114 -22.96 13.94 -40.74
N ASP A 115 -22.60 14.86 -41.62
CA ASP A 115 -23.47 15.90 -42.12
C ASP A 115 -24.37 15.21 -43.16
N PRO A 116 -25.65 14.93 -42.87
CA PRO A 116 -26.58 14.64 -43.95
C PRO A 116 -26.95 15.98 -44.59
N ASP A 117 -26.21 16.32 -45.64
CA ASP A 117 -26.75 17.07 -46.78
C ASP A 117 -28.08 16.42 -47.18
N LEU A 118 -29.21 17.09 -46.89
CA LEU A 118 -30.48 17.09 -47.63
C LEU A 118 -31.41 18.21 -47.15
#